data_AF-A0A9P8P590-F1
#
_entry.id   AF-A0A9P8P590-F1
#
_cell.length_a   1.000
_cell.length_b   1.000
_cell.length_c   1.000
_cell.angle_alpha   90.00
_cell.angle_beta   90.00
_cell.angle_gamma   90.00
#
_symmetry.space_group_name_H-M   'P 1'
#
loop_
_entity.id
_entity.type
_entity.pdbx_description
1 polymer ?
#
loop_
_entity_poly.entity_id
_entity_poly.type
_entity_poly.pdbx_seq_one_letter_code
_entity_poly.pdbx_strand_id
1 'polypeptide(L)'
;MSDKVAVASPWQIAYRQTFQLARTPQFYWFLSHLASLTCLILHTVAATFRGPHSPAALKYYNYSISSTIVTYLIVVRQTYRARPVSLIFSQPLTLLKDDNVQYLLLALVFRVFSARNGNSSTLYPFAVFAFFHCLSYVNTNVIGFVPVLTKEQKARYKATIGHFLKTYHEQSLLVAAHMEVLLVTAYVLRLVKMVIFLQLLRPAYFVRNLQTMVLLAVVVVFNKLRFDQSKYTRALVTQYDARIVQTLSLPVVPPALRNTVFALRQTLIHYLAKIQLPRK
;
A
#
# COMPACT_ATOMS: atom_id res chain seq x y z
N MET A 1 -39.41 30.25 -36.54
CA MET A 1 -39.63 29.41 -35.34
C MET A 1 -38.26 29.13 -34.74
N SER A 2 -37.97 29.73 -33.58
CA SER A 2 -36.69 29.51 -32.88
C SER A 2 -36.73 28.14 -32.23
N ASP A 3 -35.91 27.22 -32.73
CA ASP A 3 -35.67 25.93 -32.07
C ASP A 3 -35.07 26.23 -30.69
N LYS A 4 -35.91 26.17 -29.66
CA LYS A 4 -35.47 26.13 -28.27
C LYS A 4 -34.69 24.83 -28.10
N VAL A 5 -33.36 24.91 -28.23
CA VAL A 5 -32.46 23.82 -27.86
C VAL A 5 -32.83 23.39 -26.44
N ALA A 6 -33.44 22.22 -26.31
CA ALA A 6 -33.87 21.72 -25.01
C ALA A 6 -32.63 21.60 -24.11
N VAL A 7 -32.58 22.43 -23.06
CA VAL A 7 -31.49 22.40 -22.09
C VAL A 7 -31.56 21.06 -21.37
N ALA A 8 -30.50 20.26 -21.52
CA ALA A 8 -30.44 18.93 -20.91
C ALA A 8 -30.61 19.02 -19.39
N SER A 9 -31.39 18.11 -18.82
CA SER A 9 -31.59 18.07 -17.37
C SER A 9 -30.27 17.77 -16.64
N PRO A 10 -30.11 18.20 -15.37
CA PRO A 10 -28.91 17.90 -14.59
C PRO A 10 -28.57 16.40 -14.54
N TRP A 11 -29.59 15.54 -14.52
CA TRP A 11 -29.44 14.07 -14.54
C TRP A 11 -28.97 13.55 -15.90
N GLN A 12 -29.43 14.13 -17.01
CA GLN A 12 -28.94 13.77 -18.35
C GLN A 12 -27.47 14.16 -18.52
N ILE A 13 -27.07 15.32 -18.00
CA ILE A 13 -25.66 15.76 -17.99
C ILE A 13 -24.82 14.80 -17.14
N ALA A 14 -25.26 14.48 -15.92
CA ALA A 14 -24.59 13.55 -15.02
C ALA A 14 -24.41 12.16 -15.64
N TYR A 15 -25.47 11.63 -16.27
CA TYR A 15 -25.43 10.34 -16.98
C TYR A 15 -24.39 10.36 -18.11
N ARG A 16 -24.44 11.38 -18.99
CA ARG A 16 -23.48 11.50 -20.10
C ARG A 16 -22.05 11.58 -19.60
N GLN A 17 -21.77 12.38 -18.58
CA GLN A 17 -20.41 12.50 -18.02
C GLN A 17 -19.94 11.20 -17.37
N THR A 18 -20.79 10.53 -16.60
CA THR A 18 -20.47 9.22 -16.01
C THR A 18 -20.17 8.18 -17.09
N PHE A 19 -20.98 8.14 -18.15
CA PHE A 19 -20.77 7.23 -19.27
C PHE A 19 -19.45 7.50 -20.01
N GLN A 20 -19.06 8.76 -20.17
CA GLN A 20 -17.74 9.09 -20.74
C GLN A 20 -16.60 8.65 -19.83
N LEU A 21 -16.71 8.87 -18.52
CA LEU A 21 -15.71 8.41 -17.56
C LEU A 21 -15.58 6.89 -17.56
N ALA A 22 -16.69 6.15 -17.65
CA ALA A 22 -16.71 4.69 -17.68
C ALA A 22 -15.94 4.08 -18.87
N ARG A 23 -15.68 4.86 -19.93
CA ARG A 23 -14.85 4.43 -21.07
C ARG A 23 -13.35 4.61 -20.83
N THR A 24 -12.95 5.18 -19.70
CA THR A 24 -11.55 5.48 -19.39
C THR A 24 -10.96 4.44 -18.43
N PRO A 25 -9.68 4.05 -18.60
CA PRO A 25 -9.01 3.22 -17.60
C PRO A 25 -8.95 3.86 -16.20
N GLN A 26 -8.92 5.20 -16.15
CA GLN A 26 -8.88 5.96 -14.89
C GLN A 26 -10.12 5.74 -14.03
N PHE A 27 -11.29 5.53 -14.64
CA PHE A 27 -12.51 5.21 -13.90
C PHE A 27 -12.43 3.84 -13.22
N TYR A 28 -11.88 2.84 -13.90
CA TYR A 28 -11.68 1.50 -13.31
C TYR A 28 -10.60 1.48 -12.25
N TRP A 29 -9.55 2.28 -12.42
CA TRP A 29 -8.53 2.53 -11.39
C TRP A 29 -9.13 3.20 -10.14
N PHE A 30 -10.05 4.15 -10.32
CA PHE A 30 -10.80 4.73 -9.20
C PHE A 30 -11.70 3.69 -8.52
N LEU A 31 -12.43 2.90 -9.30
CA LEU A 31 -13.35 1.89 -8.78
C LEU A 31 -12.60 0.81 -7.99
N SER A 32 -11.40 0.40 -8.43
CA SER A 32 -10.58 -0.57 -7.70
C SER A 32 -10.03 0.00 -6.38
N HIS A 33 -9.62 1.27 -6.34
CA HIS A 33 -9.28 1.91 -5.07
C HIS A 33 -10.48 1.99 -4.12
N LEU A 34 -11.65 2.38 -4.63
CA LEU A 34 -12.87 2.50 -3.83
C LEU A 34 -13.32 1.14 -3.28
N ALA A 35 -13.26 0.10 -4.11
CA ALA A 35 -13.57 -1.27 -3.72
C ALA A 35 -12.55 -1.80 -2.70
N SER A 36 -11.26 -1.48 -2.88
CA SER A 36 -10.20 -1.85 -1.92
C SER A 36 -10.47 -1.27 -0.53
N LEU A 37 -10.79 0.04 -0.44
CA LEU A 37 -11.13 0.72 0.81
C LEU A 37 -12.41 0.19 1.44
N THR A 38 -13.46 0.03 0.64
CA THR A 38 -14.75 -0.49 1.12
C THR A 38 -14.58 -1.89 1.71
N CYS A 39 -13.84 -2.76 1.01
CA CYS A 39 -13.55 -4.11 1.50
C CYS A 39 -12.63 -4.09 2.73
N LEU A 40 -11.69 -3.15 2.85
CA LEU A 40 -10.90 -2.99 4.07
C LEU A 40 -11.79 -2.61 5.27
N ILE A 41 -12.74 -1.69 5.09
CA ILE A 41 -13.69 -1.31 6.14
C ILE A 41 -14.54 -2.52 6.55
N LEU A 42 -15.11 -3.24 5.58
CA LEU A 42 -15.91 -4.45 5.85
C LEU A 42 -15.08 -5.55 6.51
N HIS A 43 -13.81 -5.70 6.13
CA HIS A 43 -12.87 -6.58 6.79
C HIS A 43 -12.67 -6.19 8.25
N THR A 44 -12.40 -4.92 8.55
CA THR A 44 -12.21 -4.43 9.92
C THR A 44 -13.46 -4.67 10.75
N VAL A 45 -14.64 -4.33 10.24
CA VAL A 45 -15.92 -4.60 10.92
C VAL A 45 -16.08 -6.10 11.20
N ALA A 46 -15.92 -6.95 10.20
CA ALA A 46 -16.02 -8.40 10.38
C ALA A 46 -14.97 -8.96 11.35
N ALA A 47 -13.74 -8.44 11.31
CA ALA A 47 -12.66 -8.84 12.20
C ALA A 47 -12.93 -8.45 13.66
N THR A 48 -13.49 -7.26 13.90
CA THR A 48 -13.85 -6.78 15.23
C THR A 48 -14.98 -7.61 15.83
N PHE A 49 -16.05 -7.88 15.07
CA PHE A 49 -17.24 -8.55 15.62
C PHE A 49 -17.19 -10.08 15.56
N ARG A 50 -16.44 -10.67 14.62
CA ARG A 50 -16.40 -12.13 14.39
C ARG A 50 -15.00 -12.73 14.51
N GLY A 51 -13.99 -11.91 14.79
CA GLY A 51 -12.59 -12.30 14.85
C GLY A 51 -11.86 -12.15 13.49
N PRO A 52 -10.54 -11.87 13.52
CA PRO A 52 -9.73 -11.56 12.34
C PRO A 52 -9.60 -12.70 11.34
N HIS A 53 -9.80 -13.94 11.80
CA HIS A 53 -9.72 -15.15 10.98
C HIS A 53 -11.10 -15.71 10.58
N SER A 54 -12.18 -14.97 10.86
CA SER A 54 -13.52 -15.40 10.44
C SER A 54 -13.64 -15.48 8.90
N PRO A 55 -14.48 -16.36 8.35
CA PRO A 55 -14.68 -16.46 6.90
C PRO A 55 -15.08 -15.12 6.26
N ALA A 56 -15.89 -14.33 6.96
CA ALA A 56 -16.30 -13.00 6.51
C ALA A 56 -15.11 -12.02 6.46
N ALA A 57 -14.30 -11.95 7.52
CA ALA A 57 -13.11 -11.09 7.54
C ALA A 57 -12.12 -11.48 6.44
N LEU A 58 -11.83 -12.77 6.28
CA LEU A 58 -10.93 -13.26 5.24
C LEU A 58 -11.47 -13.01 3.82
N LYS A 59 -12.78 -13.14 3.60
CA LYS A 59 -13.43 -12.80 2.33
C LYS A 59 -13.18 -11.35 1.95
N TYR A 60 -13.48 -10.41 2.85
CA TYR A 60 -13.29 -8.98 2.57
C TYR A 60 -11.81 -8.57 2.47
N TYR A 61 -10.91 -9.19 3.25
CA TYR A 61 -9.47 -9.03 3.05
C TYR A 61 -9.07 -9.43 1.63
N ASN A 62 -9.51 -10.60 1.17
CA ASN A 62 -9.17 -11.13 -0.15
C ASN A 62 -9.70 -10.26 -1.28
N TYR A 63 -10.90 -9.69 -1.13
CA TYR A 63 -11.44 -8.72 -2.08
C TYR A 63 -10.66 -7.41 -2.07
N SER A 64 -10.28 -6.91 -0.89
CA SER A 64 -9.47 -5.68 -0.77
C SER A 64 -8.13 -5.83 -1.48
N ILE A 65 -7.35 -6.88 -1.16
CA ILE A 65 -6.04 -7.09 -1.80
C ILE A 65 -6.15 -7.41 -3.30
N SER A 66 -7.20 -8.12 -3.73
CA SER A 66 -7.41 -8.38 -5.17
C SER A 66 -7.74 -7.09 -5.93
N SER A 67 -8.50 -6.19 -5.31
CA SER A 67 -8.79 -4.87 -5.88
C SER A 67 -7.52 -4.00 -5.95
N THR A 68 -6.68 -4.06 -4.93
CA THR A 68 -5.34 -3.43 -4.96
C THR A 68 -4.48 -3.97 -6.11
N ILE A 69 -4.49 -5.28 -6.37
CA ILE A 69 -3.77 -5.87 -7.53
C ILE A 69 -4.29 -5.28 -8.84
N VAL A 70 -5.62 -5.18 -9.01
CA VAL A 70 -6.24 -4.56 -10.20
C VAL A 70 -5.78 -3.11 -10.37
N THR A 71 -5.75 -2.32 -9.30
CA THR A 71 -5.22 -0.95 -9.33
C THR A 71 -3.83 -0.91 -9.94
N TYR A 72 -2.87 -1.65 -9.38
CA TYR A 72 -1.49 -1.57 -9.84
C TYR A 72 -1.28 -2.21 -11.21
N LEU A 73 -2.07 -3.23 -11.60
CA LEU A 73 -2.08 -3.74 -12.97
C LEU A 73 -2.49 -2.65 -13.96
N ILE A 74 -3.51 -1.85 -13.65
CA ILE A 74 -3.93 -0.72 -14.51
C ILE A 74 -2.78 0.30 -14.61
N VAL A 75 -2.20 0.71 -13.49
CA VAL A 75 -1.09 1.69 -13.47
C VAL A 75 0.10 1.19 -14.29
N VAL A 76 0.57 -0.03 -14.03
CA VAL A 76 1.69 -0.63 -14.78
C VAL A 76 1.36 -0.73 -16.27
N ARG A 77 0.16 -1.17 -16.64
CA ARG A 77 -0.25 -1.25 -18.05
C ARG A 77 -0.28 0.12 -18.73
N GLN A 78 -0.64 1.18 -18.01
CA GLN A 78 -0.62 2.55 -18.50
C GLN A 78 0.83 3.07 -18.66
N THR A 79 1.69 2.85 -17.67
CA THR A 79 3.11 3.25 -17.69
C THR A 79 3.87 2.63 -18.85
N TYR A 80 3.67 1.32 -19.09
CA TYR A 80 4.41 0.59 -20.13
C TYR A 80 3.63 0.42 -21.44
N ARG A 81 2.59 1.22 -21.67
CA ARG A 81 1.63 0.95 -22.75
C ARG A 81 2.19 0.88 -24.16
N ALA A 82 3.29 1.58 -24.40
CA ALA A 82 3.95 1.68 -25.69
C ALA A 82 5.06 0.64 -25.88
N ARG A 83 5.40 -0.14 -24.85
CA ARG A 83 6.43 -1.17 -24.92
C ARG A 83 5.81 -2.53 -25.23
N PRO A 84 6.38 -3.32 -26.15
CA PRO A 84 5.93 -4.68 -26.37
C PRO A 84 6.20 -5.53 -25.13
N VAL A 85 5.30 -6.48 -24.86
CA VAL A 85 5.34 -7.33 -23.66
C VAL A 85 6.65 -8.14 -23.57
N SER A 86 7.20 -8.57 -24.70
CA SER A 86 8.50 -9.26 -24.77
C SER A 86 9.66 -8.42 -24.23
N LEU A 87 9.69 -7.11 -24.52
CA LEU A 87 10.73 -6.19 -24.03
C LEU A 87 10.54 -5.81 -22.55
N ILE A 88 9.31 -5.88 -22.06
CA ILE A 88 9.01 -5.69 -20.63
C ILE A 88 9.64 -6.84 -19.84
N PHE A 89 9.38 -8.09 -20.25
CA PHE A 89 9.89 -9.27 -19.54
C PHE A 89 11.39 -9.53 -19.74
N SER A 90 12.02 -8.98 -20.77
CA SER A 90 13.48 -9.11 -20.96
C SER A 90 14.31 -8.22 -20.02
N GLN A 91 13.69 -7.27 -19.31
CA GLN A 91 14.39 -6.33 -18.42
C GLN A 91 13.80 -6.29 -17.00
N PRO A 92 13.77 -7.42 -16.27
CA PRO A 92 13.09 -7.51 -14.96
C PRO A 92 13.70 -6.57 -13.92
N LEU A 93 15.02 -6.37 -13.92
CA LEU A 93 15.69 -5.44 -13.00
C LEU A 93 15.32 -3.98 -13.27
N THR A 94 15.01 -3.63 -14.52
CA THR A 94 14.52 -2.28 -14.87
C THR A 94 13.11 -2.08 -14.36
N LEU A 95 12.24 -3.09 -14.46
CA LEU A 95 10.88 -3.02 -13.93
C LEU A 95 10.87 -2.89 -12.40
N LEU A 96 11.78 -3.57 -11.71
CA LEU A 96 11.92 -3.45 -10.25
C LEU A 96 12.34 -2.05 -9.79
N LYS A 97 12.79 -1.15 -10.67
CA LYS A 97 13.03 0.26 -10.33
C LYS A 97 11.74 1.08 -10.23
N ASP A 98 10.65 0.60 -10.80
CA ASP A 98 9.33 1.24 -10.73
C ASP A 98 8.64 0.84 -9.44
N ASP A 99 8.24 1.82 -8.64
CA ASP A 99 7.59 1.58 -7.36
C ASP A 99 6.21 0.93 -7.53
N ASN A 100 5.48 1.24 -8.60
CA ASN A 100 4.19 0.60 -8.88
C ASN A 100 4.34 -0.90 -9.15
N VAL A 101 5.43 -1.30 -9.81
CA VAL A 101 5.75 -2.72 -10.00
C VAL A 101 6.10 -3.37 -8.67
N GLN A 102 6.87 -2.70 -7.80
CA GLN A 102 7.19 -3.21 -6.46
C GLN A 102 5.93 -3.42 -5.62
N TYR A 103 4.99 -2.45 -5.63
CA TYR A 103 3.71 -2.58 -4.93
C TYR A 103 2.82 -3.69 -5.52
N LEU A 104 2.80 -3.85 -6.84
CA LEU A 104 2.07 -4.95 -7.50
C LEU A 104 2.61 -6.31 -7.03
N LEU A 105 3.93 -6.50 -7.05
CA LEU A 105 4.57 -7.74 -6.61
C LEU A 105 4.30 -8.01 -5.13
N LEU A 106 4.39 -6.98 -4.29
CA LEU A 106 4.06 -7.08 -2.87
C LEU A 106 2.61 -7.53 -2.65
N ALA A 107 1.65 -6.93 -3.37
CA ALA A 107 0.24 -7.28 -3.27
C ALA A 107 -0.04 -8.71 -3.75
N LEU A 108 0.61 -9.15 -4.84
CA LEU A 108 0.51 -10.53 -5.34
C LEU A 108 1.01 -11.54 -4.31
N VAL A 109 2.18 -11.30 -3.71
CA VAL A 109 2.71 -12.18 -2.65
C VAL A 109 1.73 -12.25 -1.47
N PHE A 110 1.24 -11.10 -1.00
CA PHE A 110 0.25 -11.08 0.07
C PHE A 110 -1.04 -11.82 -0.29
N ARG A 111 -1.50 -11.76 -1.54
CA ARG A 111 -2.68 -12.49 -2.02
C ARG A 111 -2.46 -14.00 -2.08
N VAL A 112 -1.26 -14.46 -2.43
CA VAL A 112 -0.92 -15.90 -2.44
C VAL A 112 -0.96 -16.44 -1.01
N PHE A 113 -0.42 -15.69 -0.05
CA PHE A 113 -0.32 -16.12 1.34
C PHE A 113 -1.55 -15.79 2.21
N SER A 114 -2.60 -15.17 1.66
CA SER A 114 -3.76 -14.71 2.43
C SER A 114 -4.80 -15.76 2.77
N ALA A 115 -4.78 -16.92 2.09
CA ALA A 115 -5.88 -17.90 2.11
C ALA A 115 -6.32 -18.34 3.51
N ARG A 116 -5.38 -18.43 4.46
CA ARG A 116 -5.66 -18.83 5.86
C ARG A 116 -5.28 -17.80 6.91
N ASN A 117 -4.49 -16.78 6.53
CA ASN A 117 -3.87 -15.83 7.46
C ASN A 117 -3.89 -14.40 6.88
N GLY A 118 -5.07 -13.91 6.49
CA GLY A 118 -5.25 -12.50 6.10
C GLY A 118 -4.86 -11.59 7.25
N ASN A 119 -3.77 -10.83 7.08
CA ASN A 119 -3.26 -9.92 8.10
C ASN A 119 -3.57 -8.49 7.69
N SER A 120 -4.53 -7.83 8.33
CA SER A 120 -5.01 -6.48 7.97
C SER A 120 -3.89 -5.47 7.81
N SER A 121 -2.79 -5.60 8.57
CA SER A 121 -1.67 -4.67 8.51
C SER A 121 -1.04 -4.56 7.12
N THR A 122 -1.10 -5.62 6.31
CA THR A 122 -0.57 -5.63 4.94
C THR A 122 -1.34 -4.73 4.00
N LEU A 123 -2.59 -4.38 4.33
CA LEU A 123 -3.46 -3.52 3.52
C LEU A 123 -3.22 -2.03 3.78
N TYR A 124 -2.62 -1.67 4.93
CA TYR A 124 -2.54 -0.26 5.37
C TYR A 124 -1.73 0.65 4.45
N PRO A 125 -0.54 0.27 3.94
CA PRO A 125 0.18 1.11 2.98
C PRO A 125 -0.66 1.41 1.73
N PHE A 126 -1.34 0.39 1.20
CA PHE A 126 -2.20 0.52 0.03
C PHE A 126 -3.43 1.40 0.30
N ALA A 127 -4.02 1.29 1.49
CA ALA A 127 -5.19 2.07 1.88
C ALA A 127 -4.92 3.57 1.93
N VAL A 128 -3.73 3.99 2.38
CA VAL A 128 -3.33 5.40 2.39
C VAL A 128 -3.31 5.97 0.98
N PHE A 129 -2.67 5.28 0.04
CA PHE A 129 -2.67 5.68 -1.37
C PHE A 129 -4.09 5.68 -1.96
N ALA A 130 -4.85 4.61 -1.72
CA ALA A 130 -6.21 4.48 -2.23
C ALA A 130 -7.13 5.61 -1.78
N PHE A 131 -7.03 6.02 -0.51
CA PHE A 131 -7.82 7.13 0.03
C PHE A 131 -7.56 8.45 -0.71
N PHE A 132 -6.27 8.83 -0.85
CA PHE A 132 -5.91 10.07 -1.55
C PHE A 132 -6.24 10.01 -3.04
N HIS A 133 -6.08 8.84 -3.67
CA HIS A 133 -6.45 8.65 -5.08
C HIS A 133 -7.96 8.73 -5.31
N CYS A 134 -8.77 8.09 -4.48
CA CYS A 134 -10.23 8.21 -4.53
C CYS A 134 -10.67 9.66 -4.33
N LEU A 135 -10.13 10.33 -3.31
CA LEU A 135 -10.50 11.70 -2.99
C LEU A 135 -10.10 12.67 -4.10
N SER A 136 -8.90 12.50 -4.67
CA SER A 136 -8.43 13.26 -5.83
C SER A 136 -9.34 13.05 -7.04
N TYR A 137 -9.67 11.79 -7.37
CA TYR A 137 -10.55 11.48 -8.50
C TYR A 137 -11.95 12.07 -8.34
N VAL A 138 -12.52 12.00 -7.13
CA VAL A 138 -13.81 12.63 -6.82
C VAL A 138 -13.74 14.14 -7.04
N ASN A 139 -12.68 14.77 -6.55
CA ASN A 139 -12.48 16.21 -6.66
C ASN A 139 -12.37 16.68 -8.12
N THR A 140 -11.59 15.96 -8.94
CA THR A 140 -11.31 16.35 -10.32
C THR A 140 -12.45 15.99 -11.27
N ASN A 141 -13.00 14.78 -11.13
CA ASN A 141 -13.89 14.21 -12.13
C ASN A 141 -15.35 14.21 -11.68
N VAL A 142 -15.66 13.86 -10.43
CA VAL A 142 -17.04 13.54 -10.01
C VAL A 142 -17.85 14.78 -9.60
N ILE A 143 -17.29 15.66 -8.76
CA ILE A 143 -18.06 16.75 -8.12
C ILE A 143 -18.75 17.67 -9.15
N GLY A 144 -18.13 17.89 -10.31
CA GLY A 144 -18.63 18.81 -11.34
C GLY A 144 -20.05 18.47 -11.81
N PHE A 145 -20.41 17.20 -11.85
CA PHE A 145 -21.67 16.73 -12.43
C PHE A 145 -22.65 16.11 -11.44
N VAL A 146 -22.40 16.20 -10.13
CA VAL A 146 -23.37 15.75 -9.13
C VAL A 146 -24.64 16.61 -9.28
N PRO A 147 -25.80 16.02 -9.62
CA PRO A 147 -26.97 16.79 -10.03
C PRO A 147 -27.69 17.47 -8.87
N VAL A 148 -27.54 16.93 -7.65
CA VAL A 148 -28.17 17.44 -6.41
C VAL A 148 -27.45 18.66 -5.83
N LEU A 149 -26.24 18.96 -6.30
CA LEU A 149 -25.42 20.04 -5.76
C LEU A 149 -25.56 21.33 -6.57
N THR A 150 -25.73 22.46 -5.87
CA THR A 150 -25.66 23.79 -6.49
C THR A 150 -24.26 24.11 -6.97
N LYS A 151 -24.12 25.14 -7.82
CA LYS A 151 -22.81 25.58 -8.35
C LYS A 151 -21.88 26.01 -7.21
N GLU A 152 -22.42 26.70 -6.21
CA GLU A 152 -21.72 27.21 -5.03
C GLU A 152 -21.26 26.06 -4.15
N GLN A 153 -22.12 25.05 -3.92
CA GLN A 153 -21.76 23.84 -3.16
C GLN A 153 -20.64 23.06 -3.85
N LYS A 154 -20.72 22.89 -5.18
CA LYS A 154 -19.66 22.24 -5.96
C LYS A 154 -18.33 22.97 -5.83
N ALA A 155 -18.33 24.30 -5.96
CA ALA A 155 -17.13 25.12 -5.80
C ALA A 155 -16.55 24.99 -4.38
N ARG A 156 -17.40 25.05 -3.36
CA ARG A 156 -16.99 24.88 -1.95
C ARG A 156 -16.36 23.51 -1.71
N TYR A 157 -17.01 22.43 -2.11
CA TYR A 157 -16.47 21.08 -1.92
C TYR A 157 -15.16 20.86 -2.69
N LYS A 158 -15.07 21.37 -3.92
CA LYS A 158 -13.83 21.32 -4.68
C LYS A 158 -12.69 22.05 -3.98
N ALA A 159 -12.96 23.23 -3.43
CA ALA A 159 -11.98 24.01 -2.69
C ALA A 159 -11.54 23.29 -1.40
N THR A 160 -12.49 22.79 -0.60
CA THR A 160 -12.19 22.08 0.65
C THR A 160 -11.37 20.81 0.41
N ILE A 161 -11.80 19.98 -0.55
CA ILE A 161 -11.09 18.73 -0.86
C ILE A 161 -9.73 19.02 -1.49
N GLY A 162 -9.66 20.00 -2.41
CA GLY A 162 -8.40 20.44 -3.00
C GLY A 162 -7.41 20.95 -1.95
N HIS A 163 -7.88 21.73 -0.97
CA HIS A 163 -7.07 22.20 0.15
C HIS A 163 -6.57 21.03 1.02
N PHE A 164 -7.45 20.08 1.37
CA PHE A 164 -7.07 18.89 2.14
C PHE A 164 -5.99 18.08 1.41
N LEU A 165 -6.21 17.78 0.12
CA LEU A 165 -5.26 17.04 -0.70
C LEU A 165 -3.90 17.74 -0.72
N LYS A 166 -3.86 19.05 -0.95
CA LYS A 166 -2.61 19.83 -0.96
C LYS A 166 -1.92 19.83 0.41
N THR A 167 -2.68 20.01 1.48
CA THR A 167 -2.16 20.17 2.84
C THR A 167 -1.56 18.89 3.40
N TYR A 168 -2.17 17.74 3.08
CA TYR A 168 -1.82 16.45 3.68
C TYR A 168 -1.12 15.48 2.71
N HIS A 169 -0.82 15.89 1.47
CA HIS A 169 -0.19 15.01 0.50
C HIS A 169 1.16 14.49 0.98
N GLU A 170 2.08 15.36 1.41
CA GLU A 170 3.40 14.92 1.88
C GLU A 170 3.33 14.07 3.15
N GLN A 171 2.45 14.45 4.08
CA GLN A 171 2.19 13.71 5.31
C GLN A 171 1.63 12.32 4.99
N SER A 172 0.79 12.18 3.96
CA SER A 172 0.29 10.88 3.53
C SER A 172 1.40 9.95 3.07
N LEU A 173 2.43 10.48 2.38
CA LEU A 173 3.58 9.71 1.94
C LEU A 173 4.45 9.27 3.13
N LEU A 174 4.58 10.13 4.15
CA LEU A 174 5.20 9.75 5.42
C LEU A 174 4.41 8.67 6.14
N VAL A 175 3.08 8.78 6.23
CA VAL A 175 2.23 7.77 6.87
C VAL A 175 2.32 6.44 6.14
N ALA A 176 2.30 6.44 4.80
CA ALA A 176 2.51 5.24 4.00
C ALA A 176 3.87 4.59 4.31
N ALA A 177 4.95 5.37 4.35
CA ALA A 177 6.29 4.89 4.72
C ALA A 177 6.33 4.31 6.15
N HIS A 178 5.60 4.90 7.11
CA HIS A 178 5.47 4.33 8.45
C HIS A 178 4.78 2.97 8.41
N MET A 179 3.67 2.85 7.69
CA MET A 179 2.95 1.57 7.58
C MET A 179 3.82 0.49 6.92
N GLU A 180 4.64 0.86 5.93
CA GLU A 180 5.60 -0.05 5.27
C GLU A 180 6.69 -0.55 6.22
N VAL A 181 7.28 0.35 7.01
CA VAL A 181 8.32 -0.01 7.99
C VAL A 181 7.73 -0.81 9.15
N LEU A 182 6.52 -0.46 9.61
CA LEU A 182 5.81 -1.21 10.65
C LEU A 182 5.50 -2.65 10.23
N LEU A 183 5.35 -2.93 8.93
CA LEU A 183 5.26 -4.32 8.45
C LEU A 183 6.51 -5.11 8.76
N VAL A 184 7.71 -4.54 8.55
CA VAL A 184 8.98 -5.20 8.93
C VAL A 184 8.96 -5.53 10.41
N THR A 185 8.65 -4.54 11.26
CA THR A 185 8.56 -4.72 12.71
C THR A 185 7.57 -5.84 13.08
N ALA A 186 6.37 -5.85 12.48
CA ALA A 186 5.35 -6.86 12.76
C ALA A 186 5.81 -8.28 12.40
N TYR A 187 6.50 -8.47 11.28
CA TYR A 187 7.04 -9.79 10.90
C TYR A 187 8.26 -10.19 11.73
N VAL A 188 9.12 -9.24 12.11
CA VAL A 188 10.24 -9.49 13.03
C VAL A 188 9.72 -9.96 14.39
N LEU A 189 8.69 -9.33 14.94
CA LEU A 189 8.09 -9.76 16.21
C LEU A 189 7.49 -11.17 16.11
N ARG A 190 6.93 -11.55 14.95
CA ARG A 190 6.49 -12.94 14.71
C ARG A 190 7.66 -13.91 14.67
N LEU A 191 8.76 -13.54 14.04
CA LEU A 191 9.98 -14.36 14.02
C LEU A 191 10.55 -14.55 15.44
N VAL A 192 10.63 -13.48 16.23
CA VAL A 192 11.08 -13.54 17.64
C VAL A 192 10.18 -14.49 18.44
N LYS A 193 8.85 -14.38 18.28
CA LYS A 193 7.89 -15.30 18.89
C LYS A 193 8.15 -16.75 18.46
N MET A 194 8.43 -17.01 17.18
CA MET A 194 8.72 -18.36 16.70
C MET A 194 9.94 -18.97 17.39
N VAL A 195 10.99 -18.17 17.63
CA VAL A 195 12.22 -18.60 18.30
C VAL A 195 11.97 -18.85 19.79
N ILE A 196 11.37 -17.88 20.51
CA ILE A 196 11.14 -17.97 21.96
C ILE A 196 10.28 -19.19 22.32
N PHE A 197 9.23 -19.46 21.52
CA PHE A 197 8.33 -20.59 21.77
C PHE A 197 8.80 -21.90 21.10
N LEU A 198 10.05 -21.96 20.62
CA LEU A 198 10.65 -23.12 19.96
C LEU A 198 9.77 -23.71 18.84
N GLN A 199 8.99 -22.86 18.16
CA GLN A 199 8.05 -23.29 17.11
C GLN A 199 8.79 -23.84 15.88
N LEU A 200 10.04 -23.42 15.68
CA LEU A 200 10.91 -23.90 14.60
C LEU A 200 11.21 -25.40 14.71
N LEU A 201 11.25 -25.95 15.92
CA LEU A 201 11.55 -27.37 16.17
C LEU A 201 10.32 -28.27 16.04
N ARG A 202 9.13 -27.69 15.84
CA ARG A 202 7.85 -28.42 15.84
C ARG A 202 7.33 -28.58 14.40
N PRO A 203 7.31 -29.81 13.83
CA PRO A 203 6.88 -30.03 12.44
C PRO A 203 5.49 -29.48 12.13
N ALA A 204 4.57 -29.50 13.10
CA ALA A 204 3.21 -28.97 12.97
C ALA A 204 3.15 -27.47 12.58
N TYR A 205 4.21 -26.69 12.85
CA TYR A 205 4.27 -25.27 12.54
C TYR A 205 5.08 -24.96 11.26
N PHE A 206 5.68 -25.98 10.61
CA PHE A 206 6.62 -25.80 9.51
C PHE A 206 6.08 -24.86 8.40
N VAL A 207 4.88 -25.14 7.88
CA VAL A 207 4.28 -24.34 6.79
C VAL A 207 4.04 -22.89 7.21
N ARG A 208 3.56 -22.66 8.44
CA ARG A 208 3.31 -21.32 8.98
C ARG A 208 4.61 -20.54 9.20
N ASN A 209 5.63 -21.23 9.71
CA ASN A 209 6.95 -20.66 9.95
C ASN A 209 7.60 -20.27 8.62
N LEU A 210 7.58 -21.17 7.64
CA LEU A 210 8.09 -20.91 6.29
C LEU A 210 7.38 -19.72 5.64
N GLN A 211 6.05 -19.69 5.71
CA GLN A 211 5.25 -18.55 5.25
C GLN A 211 5.71 -17.24 5.92
N THR A 212 5.91 -17.24 7.23
CA THR A 212 6.34 -16.04 7.97
C THR A 212 7.73 -15.58 7.54
N MET A 213 8.67 -16.51 7.35
CA MET A 213 10.03 -16.21 6.89
C MET A 213 10.04 -15.66 5.46
N VAL A 214 9.27 -16.25 4.55
CA VAL A 214 9.14 -15.76 3.16
C VAL A 214 8.54 -14.36 3.15
N LEU A 215 7.46 -14.12 3.90
CA LEU A 215 6.83 -12.80 3.98
C LEU A 215 7.75 -11.75 4.60
N LEU A 216 8.52 -12.11 5.62
CA LEU A 216 9.54 -11.22 6.18
C LEU A 216 10.59 -10.85 5.14
N ALA A 217 11.14 -11.84 4.41
CA ALA A 217 12.15 -11.60 3.38
C ALA A 217 11.61 -10.66 2.28
N VAL A 218 10.39 -10.88 1.80
CA VAL A 218 9.75 -10.02 0.79
C VAL A 218 9.55 -8.60 1.31
N VAL A 219 9.04 -8.43 2.53
CA VAL A 219 8.81 -7.09 3.12
C VAL A 219 10.12 -6.35 3.38
N VAL A 220 11.19 -7.07 3.76
CA VAL A 220 12.54 -6.50 3.92
C VAL A 220 13.11 -6.06 2.58
N VAL A 221 13.04 -6.89 1.54
CA VAL A 221 13.48 -6.52 0.18
C VAL A 221 12.70 -5.29 -0.31
N PHE A 222 11.38 -5.31 -0.18
CA PHE A 222 10.53 -4.18 -0.53
C PHE A 222 10.96 -2.90 0.21
N ASN A 223 11.05 -2.94 1.54
CA ASN A 223 11.47 -1.77 2.33
C ASN A 223 12.88 -1.30 2.01
N LYS A 224 13.79 -2.21 1.63
CA LYS A 224 15.15 -1.84 1.21
C LYS A 224 15.14 -1.09 -0.13
N LEU A 225 14.36 -1.56 -1.11
CA LEU A 225 14.17 -0.83 -2.37
C LEU A 225 13.54 0.54 -2.12
N ARG A 226 12.56 0.62 -1.22
CA ARG A 226 11.95 1.88 -0.79
C ARG A 226 12.94 2.79 -0.08
N PHE A 227 13.82 2.27 0.77
CA PHE A 227 14.89 3.04 1.41
C PHE A 227 15.83 3.67 0.36
N ASP A 228 16.12 2.96 -0.73
CA ASP A 228 16.99 3.47 -1.80
C ASP A 228 16.32 4.51 -2.71
N GLN A 229 14.99 4.48 -2.83
CA GLN A 229 14.25 5.30 -3.81
C GLN A 229 13.39 6.41 -3.18
N SER A 230 12.85 6.19 -1.99
CA SER A 230 11.95 7.12 -1.30
C SER A 230 12.67 7.91 -0.23
N LYS A 231 12.67 9.25 -0.37
CA LYS A 231 13.19 10.16 0.66
C LYS A 231 12.50 9.98 2.01
N TYR A 232 11.21 9.63 2.01
CA TYR A 232 10.40 9.44 3.21
C TYR A 232 10.80 8.19 3.98
N THR A 233 10.90 7.05 3.30
CA THR A 233 11.33 5.78 3.90
C THR A 233 12.77 5.89 4.41
N ARG A 234 13.66 6.54 3.63
CA ARG A 234 15.04 6.77 4.05
C ARG A 234 15.13 7.61 5.32
N ALA A 235 14.45 8.75 5.35
CA ALA A 235 14.44 9.63 6.52
C ALA A 235 13.90 8.90 7.76
N LEU A 236 12.81 8.16 7.61
CA LEU A 236 12.18 7.42 8.70
C LEU A 236 13.09 6.32 9.27
N VAL A 237 13.66 5.47 8.41
CA VAL A 237 14.55 4.38 8.84
C VAL A 237 15.81 4.96 9.51
N THR A 238 16.36 6.05 8.96
CA THR A 238 17.52 6.74 9.56
C THR A 238 17.17 7.30 10.94
N GLN A 239 15.99 7.90 11.09
CA GLN A 239 15.51 8.40 12.37
C GLN A 239 15.35 7.28 13.40
N TYR A 240 14.75 6.14 13.02
CA TYR A 240 14.61 4.99 13.91
C TYR A 240 15.96 4.39 14.30
N ASP A 241 16.88 4.25 13.35
CA ASP A 241 18.24 3.80 13.63
C ASP A 241 18.94 4.72 14.65
N ALA A 242 18.87 6.04 14.46
CA ALA A 242 19.43 7.02 15.39
C ALA A 242 18.82 6.89 16.80
N ARG A 243 17.50 6.66 16.92
CA ARG A 243 16.83 6.45 18.21
C ARG A 243 17.25 5.15 18.88
N ILE A 244 17.45 4.07 18.13
CA ILE A 244 17.97 2.81 18.65
C ILE A 244 19.39 3.04 19.21
N VAL A 245 20.27 3.69 18.43
CA VAL A 245 21.64 4.01 18.87
C VAL A 245 21.61 4.85 20.14
N GLN A 246 20.82 5.93 20.16
CA GLN A 246 20.67 6.81 21.33
C GLN A 246 20.24 6.03 22.58
N THR A 247 19.27 5.11 22.43
CA THR A 247 18.75 4.30 23.54
C THR A 247 19.78 3.30 24.04
N LEU A 248 20.52 2.64 23.14
CA LEU A 248 21.57 1.68 23.49
C LEU A 248 22.76 2.34 24.19
N SER A 249 23.02 3.62 23.92
CA SER A 249 24.07 4.41 24.56
C SER A 249 23.74 4.80 26.01
N LEU A 250 22.50 4.64 26.47
CA LEU A 250 22.13 4.95 27.85
C LEU A 250 22.89 4.05 28.84
N PRO A 251 23.36 4.58 29.99
CA PRO A 251 24.09 3.80 31.00
C PRO A 251 23.30 2.62 31.58
N VAL A 252 21.96 2.71 31.58
CA VAL A 252 21.06 1.67 32.10
C VAL A 252 21.07 0.39 31.26
N VAL A 253 21.54 0.45 30.00
CA VAL A 253 21.55 -0.71 29.10
C VAL A 253 22.78 -1.58 29.39
N PRO A 254 22.61 -2.88 29.73
CA PRO A 254 23.73 -3.77 30.02
C PRO A 254 24.73 -3.86 28.86
N PRO A 255 26.05 -3.83 29.11
CA PRO A 255 27.07 -3.84 28.05
C PRO A 255 26.97 -5.05 27.11
N ALA A 256 26.64 -6.23 27.63
CA ALA A 256 26.46 -7.44 26.82
C ALA A 256 25.32 -7.29 25.80
N LEU A 257 24.19 -6.71 26.22
CA LEU A 257 23.05 -6.45 25.36
C LEU A 257 23.40 -5.42 24.29
N ARG A 258 24.03 -4.31 24.70
CA ARG A 258 24.51 -3.26 23.80
C ARG A 258 25.41 -3.83 22.70
N ASN A 259 26.43 -4.61 23.07
CA ASN A 259 27.39 -5.20 22.13
C ASN A 259 26.70 -6.18 21.16
N THR A 260 25.78 -7.00 21.68
CA THR A 260 25.02 -7.96 20.87
C THR A 260 24.15 -7.26 19.83
N VAL A 261 23.43 -6.21 20.23
CA VAL A 261 22.57 -5.46 19.31
C VAL A 261 23.40 -4.71 18.27
N PHE A 262 24.55 -4.13 18.64
CA PHE A 262 25.45 -3.51 17.66
C PHE A 262 26.04 -4.53 16.67
N ALA A 263 26.46 -5.71 17.13
CA ALA A 263 26.96 -6.78 16.25
C ALA A 263 25.86 -7.25 15.26
N LEU A 264 24.63 -7.43 15.75
CA LEU A 264 23.49 -7.76 14.90
C LEU A 264 23.21 -6.65 13.88
N ARG A 265 23.20 -5.38 14.32
CA ARG A 265 23.01 -4.22 13.46
C ARG A 265 24.03 -4.20 12.32
N GLN A 266 25.31 -4.38 12.62
CA GLN A 266 26.37 -4.39 11.59
C GLN A 266 26.18 -5.52 10.59
N THR A 267 25.85 -6.72 11.08
CA THR A 267 25.52 -7.87 10.24
C THR A 267 24.35 -7.57 9.31
N LEU A 268 23.26 -7.00 9.84
CA LEU A 268 22.09 -6.62 9.05
C LEU A 268 22.43 -5.60 7.97
N ILE A 269 23.17 -4.54 8.32
CA ILE A 269 23.60 -3.52 7.36
C ILE A 269 24.45 -4.16 6.24
N HIS A 270 25.39 -5.05 6.59
CA HIS A 270 26.23 -5.75 5.61
C HIS A 270 25.41 -6.54 4.59
N TYR A 271 24.41 -7.32 5.02
CA TYR A 271 23.58 -8.09 4.10
C TYR A 271 22.56 -7.23 3.34
N LEU A 272 21.95 -6.24 3.99
CA LEU A 272 21.05 -5.30 3.33
C LEU A 272 21.77 -4.51 2.23
N ALA A 273 23.04 -4.16 2.42
CA ALA A 273 23.84 -3.47 1.42
C ALA A 273 24.02 -4.29 0.13
N LYS A 274 23.89 -5.62 0.16
CA LYS A 274 23.95 -6.49 -1.03
C LYS A 274 22.66 -6.44 -1.86
N ILE A 275 21.56 -5.99 -1.27
CA ILE A 275 20.27 -5.80 -1.96
C ILE A 275 20.28 -4.41 -2.58
N GLN A 276 20.80 -4.32 -3.80
CA GLN A 276 20.80 -3.08 -4.60
C GLN A 276 20.42 -3.40 -6.04
N LEU A 277 19.63 -2.52 -6.64
CA LEU A 277 19.40 -2.55 -8.09
C LEU A 277 20.59 -1.89 -8.79
N PRO A 278 20.94 -2.30 -10.03
CA PRO A 278 22.03 -1.69 -10.78
C PRO A 278 21.87 -0.18 -10.87
N ARG A 279 22.90 0.58 -10.49
CA ARG A 279 22.93 2.03 -10.70
C ARG A 279 22.95 2.30 -12.22
N LYS A 280 22.27 3.36 -12.67
CA LYS A 280 22.40 3.81 -14.06
C LYS A 280 23.78 4.42 -14.25
#